data_AF-A0A4W5Q0G9-F1
#
_entry.id   AF-A0A4W5Q0G9-F1
#
_cell.length_a   1.000
_cell.length_b   1.000
_cell.length_c   1.000
_cell.angle_alpha   90.00
_cell.angle_beta   90.00
_cell.angle_gamma   90.00
#
_symmetry.space_group_name_H-M   'P 1'
#
loop_
_entity.id
_entity.type
_entity.pdbx_description
1 polymer ?
#
loop_
_entity_poly.entity_id
_entity_poly.type
_entity_poly.pdbx_seq_one_letter_code
_entity_poly.pdbx_strand_id
1 'polypeptide(L)'
;MRHQGSLKVVLNTKLWPHTHLRRPARRNLQVTATDVETQAVRVFLIQASASDVARLYVAIHHRLVALRTSAAGREAGAAGGRTREGHCNSENEEEEEQEEQRQRQEREGLLVTRLRPVVCDWIQSKRSLDTW
;
A
#
# COMPACT_ATOMS: atom_id res chain seq x y z
N MET A 1 5.01 9.72 12.87
CA MET A 1 4.36 8.54 13.48
C MET A 1 4.09 8.82 14.95
N ARG A 2 2.95 8.35 15.47
CA ARG A 2 2.52 8.55 16.86
C ARG A 2 2.03 7.22 17.45
N HIS A 3 2.17 7.05 18.76
CA HIS A 3 1.55 5.92 19.45
C HIS A 3 0.02 6.05 19.47
N GLN A 4 -0.68 4.93 19.39
CA GLN A 4 -2.12 4.88 19.59
C GLN A 4 -2.46 5.21 21.06
N GLY A 5 -3.55 5.94 21.29
CA GLY A 5 -3.96 6.36 22.63
C GLY A 5 -3.23 7.62 23.11
N SER A 6 -1.94 7.51 23.45
CA SER A 6 -1.16 8.64 24.00
C SER A 6 -0.82 9.73 22.98
N LEU A 7 -0.90 9.42 21.68
CA LEU A 7 -0.53 10.31 20.58
C LEU A 7 0.91 10.85 20.64
N LYS A 8 1.77 10.31 21.53
CA LYS A 8 3.18 10.70 21.65
C LYS A 8 3.89 10.46 20.31
N VAL A 9 4.65 11.44 19.84
CA VAL A 9 5.46 11.32 18.62
C VAL A 9 6.62 10.37 18.87
N VAL A 10 6.77 9.38 18.01
CA VAL A 10 7.82 8.35 18.10
C VAL A 10 8.80 8.41 16.93
N LEU A 11 8.36 8.96 15.81
CA LEU A 11 9.19 9.12 14.62
C LEU A 11 8.74 10.39 13.90
N ASN A 12 9.63 11.35 13.80
CA ASN A 12 9.45 12.56 13.02
C ASN A 12 10.75 12.84 12.27
N THR A 13 10.85 12.30 11.06
CA THR A 13 12.05 12.45 10.24
C THR A 13 11.71 13.21 8.98
N LYS A 14 12.60 14.14 8.62
CA LYS A 14 12.60 14.73 7.28
C LYS A 14 13.23 13.74 6.30
N LEU A 15 12.73 13.72 5.06
CA LEU A 15 13.35 12.98 3.97
C LEU A 15 14.43 13.83 3.30
N TRP A 16 15.55 13.19 3.02
CA TRP A 16 16.72 13.74 2.35
C TRP A 16 17.05 12.92 1.09
N PRO A 17 17.72 13.49 0.07
CA PRO A 17 18.13 12.73 -1.12
C PRO A 17 18.92 11.45 -0.81
N HIS A 18 19.74 11.50 0.24
CA HIS A 18 20.57 10.38 0.73
C HIS A 18 19.83 9.43 1.70
N THR A 19 18.53 9.59 1.90
CA THR A 19 17.76 8.67 2.75
C THR A 19 17.74 7.29 2.11
N HIS A 20 18.17 6.28 2.87
CA HIS A 20 18.07 4.89 2.43
C HIS A 20 16.70 4.33 2.77
N LEU A 21 16.01 3.83 1.74
CA LEU A 21 14.73 3.14 1.81
C LEU A 21 14.92 1.73 1.23
N ARG A 22 14.52 0.69 1.95
CA ARG A 22 14.60 -0.71 1.52
C ARG A 22 13.37 -1.48 1.99
N ARG A 23 12.93 -2.48 1.23
CA ARG A 23 11.85 -3.39 1.60
C ARG A 23 12.42 -4.80 1.83
N PRO A 24 12.95 -5.11 3.03
CA PRO A 24 13.58 -6.40 3.30
C PRO A 24 12.59 -7.57 3.30
N ALA A 25 11.31 -7.33 3.61
CA ALA A 25 10.25 -8.34 3.51
C ALA A 25 8.93 -7.66 3.15
N ARG A 26 7.93 -8.45 2.75
CA ARG A 26 6.62 -7.92 2.30
C ARG A 26 5.91 -7.04 3.32
N ARG A 27 6.04 -7.39 4.60
CA ARG A 27 5.44 -6.68 5.75
C ARG A 27 6.40 -5.74 6.46
N ASN A 28 7.62 -5.59 5.96
CA ASN A 28 8.68 -4.84 6.63
C ASN A 28 9.27 -3.79 5.69
N LEU A 29 9.32 -2.55 6.16
CA LEU A 29 9.96 -1.43 5.48
C LEU A 29 11.11 -0.91 6.33
N GLN A 30 12.31 -0.88 5.77
CA GLN A 30 13.50 -0.34 6.41
C GLN A 30 13.75 1.08 5.90
N VAL A 31 13.89 2.04 6.82
CA VAL A 31 14.12 3.45 6.50
C VAL A 31 15.18 4.05 7.42
N THR A 32 16.08 4.85 6.86
CA THR A 32 17.00 5.67 7.65
C THR A 32 16.29 6.94 8.10
N ALA A 33 16.34 7.25 9.38
CA ALA A 33 15.61 8.38 9.95
C ALA A 33 16.34 8.98 11.15
N THR A 34 16.00 10.22 11.48
CA THR A 34 16.49 10.88 12.69
C THR A 34 15.63 10.48 13.88
N ASP A 35 16.27 9.95 14.92
CA ASP A 35 15.62 9.63 16.18
C ASP A 35 15.15 10.90 16.91
N VAL A 36 13.95 10.88 17.47
CA VAL A 36 13.33 12.07 18.07
C VAL A 36 14.03 12.48 19.37
N GLU A 37 14.45 11.49 20.17
CA GLU A 37 15.04 11.73 21.49
C GLU A 37 16.54 12.06 21.40
N THR A 38 17.29 11.30 20.60
CA THR A 38 18.76 11.46 20.49
C THR A 38 19.21 12.36 19.34
N GLN A 39 18.30 12.75 18.43
CA GLN A 39 18.61 13.46 17.18
C GLN A 39 19.66 12.76 16.30
N ALA A 40 19.98 11.49 16.59
CA ALA A 40 20.93 10.70 15.84
C ALA A 40 20.25 10.01 14.65
N VAL A 41 21.00 9.83 13.56
CA VAL A 41 20.53 9.05 12.41
C VAL A 41 20.61 7.57 12.74
N ARG A 42 19.47 6.88 12.62
CA ARG A 42 19.35 5.44 12.87
C ARG A 42 18.56 4.76 11.76
N VAL A 43 18.67 3.44 11.71
CA VAL A 43 17.88 2.61 10.80
C VAL A 43 16.66 2.09 11.55
N PHE A 44 15.47 2.37 11.03
CA PHE A 44 14.19 1.96 11.59
C PHE A 44 13.55 0.89 10.71
N LEU A 45 12.83 -0.03 11.36
CA LEU A 45 11.98 -1.02 10.70
C LEU A 45 10.52 -0.69 11.00
N ILE A 46 9.74 -0.41 9.97
CA ILE A 46 8.29 -0.22 10.03
C ILE A 46 7.64 -1.52 9.61
N GLN A 47 6.85 -2.12 10.49
CA GLN A 47 6.11 -3.35 10.20
C GLN A 47 4.62 -3.06 10.13
N ALA A 48 3.96 -3.52 9.06
CA ALA A 48 2.52 -3.34 8.87
C ALA A 48 1.94 -4.45 7.97
N SER A 49 0.69 -4.29 7.53
CA SER A 49 0.12 -5.18 6.52
C SER A 49 0.92 -5.08 5.20
N ALA A 50 0.90 -6.13 4.38
CA ALA A 50 1.66 -6.14 3.13
C ALA A 50 1.22 -5.01 2.18
N SER A 51 -0.08 -4.74 2.12
CA SER A 51 -0.67 -3.68 1.30
C SER A 51 -0.32 -2.28 1.80
N ASP A 52 -0.31 -2.05 3.11
CA ASP A 52 0.09 -0.75 3.67
C ASP A 52 1.58 -0.49 3.49
N VAL A 53 2.42 -1.53 3.63
CA VAL A 53 3.87 -1.42 3.39
C VAL A 53 4.16 -1.09 1.93
N ALA A 54 3.48 -1.74 0.98
CA ALA A 54 3.62 -1.45 -0.45
C ALA A 54 3.26 0.02 -0.76
N ARG A 55 2.07 0.47 -0.31
CA ARG A 55 1.63 1.86 -0.49
C ARG A 55 2.61 2.86 0.14
N LEU A 56 3.10 2.57 1.34
CA LEU A 56 4.07 3.42 2.04
C LEU A 56 5.41 3.48 1.31
N TYR A 57 5.90 2.35 0.81
CA TYR A 57 7.15 2.28 0.04
C TYR A 57 7.07 3.15 -1.21
N VAL A 58 6.01 2.98 -2.01
CA VAL A 58 5.79 3.74 -3.26
C VAL A 58 5.71 5.25 -2.97
N ALA A 59 4.92 5.65 -1.96
CA ALA A 59 4.77 7.07 -1.60
C ALA A 59 6.10 7.73 -1.19
N ILE A 60 6.93 7.04 -0.39
CA ILE A 60 8.24 7.56 0.01
C ILE A 60 9.21 7.54 -1.18
N HIS A 61 9.18 6.48 -2.00
CA HIS A 61 10.04 6.34 -3.16
C HIS A 61 9.85 7.49 -4.15
N HIS A 62 8.62 7.80 -4.56
CA HIS A 62 8.34 8.94 -5.44
C HIS A 62 8.85 10.26 -4.88
N ARG A 63 8.68 10.48 -3.57
CA ARG A 63 9.17 11.70 -2.91
C ARG A 63 10.70 11.76 -2.90
N LEU A 64 11.40 10.64 -2.69
CA LEU A 64 12.86 10.57 -2.76
C LEU A 64 13.37 10.81 -4.18
N VAL A 65 12.71 10.26 -5.20
CA VAL A 65 13.06 10.51 -6.61
C VAL A 65 12.94 12.01 -6.91
N ALA A 66 11.82 12.65 -6.57
CA ALA A 66 11.64 14.09 -6.76
C ALA A 66 12.69 14.94 -6.01
N LEU A 67 13.05 14.54 -4.78
CA LEU A 67 14.09 15.21 -3.99
C LEU A 67 15.48 15.06 -4.63
N ARG A 68 15.79 13.89 -5.20
CA ARG A 68 17.07 13.65 -5.87
C ARG A 68 17.16 14.44 -7.17
N THR A 69 16.10 14.45 -7.98
CA THR A 69 16.07 15.23 -9.22
C THR A 69 16.19 16.73 -8.96
N SER A 70 15.52 17.24 -7.93
CA SER A 70 15.62 18.67 -7.55
C SER A 70 16.99 19.04 -6.97
N ALA A 71 17.64 18.13 -6.25
CA ALA A 71 19.03 18.33 -5.80
C ALA A 71 20.01 18.29 -6.98
N ALA A 72 19.89 17.31 -7.87
CA ALA A 72 20.73 17.19 -9.07
C ALA A 72 20.56 18.38 -10.03
N GLY A 73 19.36 18.94 -10.16
CA GLY A 73 19.11 20.16 -10.94
C GLY A 73 19.82 21.41 -10.39
N ARG A 74 20.13 21.43 -9.09
CA ARG A 74 20.99 22.47 -8.47
C ARG A 74 22.49 22.20 -8.68
N GLU A 75 22.88 20.94 -8.75
CA GLU A 75 24.27 20.51 -8.93
C GLU A 75 24.70 20.37 -10.41
N ALA A 76 23.77 20.42 -11.37
CA ALA A 76 24.09 20.43 -12.81
C ALA A 76 24.83 21.71 -13.28
N GLY A 77 25.00 22.71 -12.40
CA GLY A 77 25.99 23.77 -12.58
C GLY A 77 27.42 23.41 -12.14
N ALA A 78 27.62 22.24 -11.51
CA ALA A 78 28.89 21.82 -10.91
C ALA A 78 29.02 20.28 -10.83
N ALA A 79 29.40 19.68 -11.96
CA ALA A 79 30.07 18.37 -12.06
C ALA A 79 29.27 17.08 -11.68
N GLY A 80 29.15 16.20 -12.68
CA GLY A 80 28.47 14.90 -12.57
C GLY A 80 29.16 13.89 -11.65
N GLY A 81 28.34 13.06 -10.99
CA GLY A 81 28.81 11.95 -10.16
C GLY A 81 27.71 10.92 -9.89
N ARG A 82 27.87 9.73 -10.45
CA ARG A 82 27.00 8.55 -10.38
C ARG A 82 26.74 8.11 -8.93
N THR A 83 25.53 7.64 -8.58
CA THR A 83 25.39 6.58 -7.54
C THR A 83 24.13 5.73 -7.72
N ARG A 84 24.36 4.51 -8.24
CA ARG A 84 23.72 3.20 -7.99
C ARG A 84 22.22 3.21 -7.70
N GLU A 85 21.47 2.88 -8.74
CA GLU A 85 20.08 2.43 -8.72
C GLU A 85 19.89 1.35 -7.64
N GLY A 86 19.06 1.66 -6.66
CA GLY A 86 18.51 0.64 -5.78
C GLY A 86 17.53 -0.18 -6.60
N HIS A 87 17.92 -1.42 -6.89
CA HIS A 87 17.12 -2.43 -7.56
C HIS A 87 15.67 -2.41 -7.03
N CYS A 88 14.73 -1.98 -7.87
CA CYS A 88 13.31 -2.07 -7.62
C CYS A 88 12.89 -3.49 -7.99
N ASN A 89 12.55 -4.33 -7.01
CA ASN A 89 11.80 -5.57 -7.26
C ASN A 89 10.33 -5.24 -7.60
N SER A 90 10.10 -4.39 -8.61
CA SER A 90 8.76 -3.97 -9.03
C SER A 90 7.99 -5.10 -9.71
N GLU A 91 8.71 -6.05 -10.32
CA GLU A 91 8.12 -7.13 -11.13
C GLU A 91 7.29 -8.11 -10.27
N ASN A 92 7.49 -8.17 -8.96
CA ASN A 92 6.76 -9.08 -8.08
C ASN A 92 5.50 -8.46 -7.45
N GLU A 93 5.21 -7.16 -7.67
CA GLU A 93 4.05 -6.48 -7.07
C GLU A 93 2.84 -6.43 -8.03
N GLU A 94 3.07 -6.32 -9.35
CA GLU A 94 2.00 -6.25 -10.35
C GLU A 94 1.28 -7.60 -10.56
N GLU A 95 1.99 -8.73 -10.42
CA GLU A 95 1.40 -10.07 -10.52
C GLU A 95 0.51 -10.40 -9.31
N GLU A 96 0.85 -9.85 -8.13
CA GLU A 96 0.14 -10.16 -6.89
C GLU A 96 -1.10 -9.31 -6.65
N GLU A 97 -1.07 -8.05 -7.09
CA GLU A 97 -2.30 -7.23 -7.13
C GLU A 97 -3.34 -7.85 -8.06
N GLN A 98 -2.90 -8.46 -9.17
CA GLN A 98 -3.78 -9.21 -10.07
C GLN A 98 -4.33 -10.49 -9.42
N GLU A 99 -3.54 -11.23 -8.65
CA GLU A 99 -4.01 -12.40 -7.89
C GLU A 99 -4.97 -12.02 -6.75
N GLU A 100 -4.69 -10.97 -5.97
CA GLU A 100 -5.62 -10.50 -4.93
C GLU A 100 -6.94 -9.99 -5.53
N GLN A 101 -6.90 -9.31 -6.68
CA GLN A 101 -8.10 -8.89 -7.41
C GLN A 101 -8.89 -10.09 -7.94
N ARG A 102 -8.21 -11.12 -8.49
CA ARG A 102 -8.86 -12.38 -8.88
C ARG A 102 -9.50 -13.07 -7.69
N GLN A 103 -8.80 -13.23 -6.57
CA GLN A 103 -9.35 -13.88 -5.38
C GLN A 103 -10.53 -13.10 -4.77
N ARG A 104 -10.49 -11.76 -4.84
CA ARG A 104 -11.61 -10.90 -4.42
C ARG A 104 -12.81 -11.07 -5.35
N GLN A 105 -12.60 -11.07 -6.67
CA GLN A 105 -13.66 -11.32 -7.66
C GLN A 105 -14.23 -12.74 -7.53
N GLU A 106 -13.40 -13.76 -7.29
CA GLU A 106 -13.85 -15.13 -7.07
C GLU A 106 -14.69 -15.27 -5.79
N ARG A 107 -14.27 -14.62 -4.70
CA ARG A 107 -15.06 -14.57 -3.46
C ARG A 107 -16.40 -13.88 -3.65
N GLU A 108 -16.44 -12.76 -4.37
CA GLU A 108 -17.69 -12.04 -4.69
C GLU A 108 -18.57 -12.84 -5.67
N GLY A 109 -17.97 -13.51 -6.67
CA GLY A 109 -18.67 -14.40 -7.60
C GLY A 109 -19.28 -15.63 -6.92
N LEU A 110 -18.60 -16.21 -5.93
CA LEU A 110 -19.08 -17.34 -5.12
C LEU A 110 -20.30 -16.95 -4.26
N LEU A 111 -20.35 -15.70 -3.78
CA LEU A 111 -21.51 -15.17 -3.05
C LEU A 111 -22.73 -15.00 -3.97
N VAL A 112 -22.52 -14.60 -5.22
CA VAL A 112 -23.58 -14.49 -6.24
C VAL A 112 -24.12 -15.86 -6.65
N THR A 113 -23.28 -16.90 -6.77
CA THR A 113 -23.73 -18.24 -7.19
C THR A 113 -24.47 -19.03 -6.11
N ARG A 114 -24.33 -18.67 -4.83
CA ARG A 114 -25.03 -19.33 -3.72
C ARG A 114 -26.44 -18.80 -3.46
N LEU A 115 -26.83 -17.70 -4.10
CA LEU A 115 -28.23 -17.29 -4.17
C LEU A 115 -28.88 -18.05 -5.31
N ARG A 116 -29.32 -19.30 -5.04
CA ARG A 116 -30.33 -19.93 -5.89
C ARG A 116 -31.52 -18.97 -5.95
N PRO A 117 -32.01 -18.59 -7.14
CA PRO A 117 -33.26 -17.86 -7.21
C PRO A 117 -34.32 -18.80 -6.65
N VAL A 118 -34.84 -18.48 -5.47
CA VAL A 118 -36.11 -19.01 -5.01
C VAL A 118 -37.11 -18.46 -6.01
N VAL A 119 -37.52 -19.29 -6.96
CA VAL A 119 -38.61 -18.96 -7.88
C VAL A 119 -39.84 -18.78 -6.99
N CYS A 120 -40.27 -17.54 -6.80
CA CYS A 120 -41.54 -17.25 -6.14
C CYS A 120 -42.65 -17.72 -7.06
N ASP A 121 -43.17 -18.94 -6.83
CA ASP A 121 -44.41 -19.46 -7.42
C ASP A 121 -45.62 -18.73 -6.83
N TRP A 122 -45.72 -17.42 -7.06
CA TRP A 122 -46.83 -16.61 -6.62
C TRP A 122 -47.53 -15.93 -7.78
N ILE A 123 -48.02 -16.73 -8.72
CA ILE A 123 -49.22 -16.45 -9.53
C ILE A 123 -49.67 -17.80 -10.08
N GLN A 124 -50.68 -18.44 -9.47
CA GLN A 124 -51.80 -19.16 -10.11
C GLN A 124 -52.80 -19.61 -9.03
N SER A 125 -53.55 -18.66 -8.48
CA SER A 125 -54.87 -18.99 -7.90
C SER A 125 -55.87 -17.93 -8.37
N LYS A 126 -56.53 -18.24 -9.48
CA LYS A 126 -57.75 -17.55 -9.91
C LYS A 126 -58.72 -18.60 -10.45
N ARG A 127 -59.75 -18.88 -9.64
CA ARG A 127 -61.07 -19.51 -9.87
C ARG A 127 -61.38 -20.29 -8.60
N SER A 128 -62.40 -19.97 -7.82
CA SER A 128 -63.81 -19.93 -8.22
C SER A 128 -64.55 -18.92 -7.34
N LEU A 129 -65.35 -18.07 -7.98
CA LEU A 129 -66.43 -17.31 -7.35
C LEU A 129 -67.68 -17.74 -8.11
N ASP A 130 -68.27 -18.84 -7.65
CA ASP A 130 -69.66 -19.19 -7.89
C ASP A 130 -70.26 -19.48 -6.52
N THR A 131 -71.18 -18.63 -6.05
CA THR A 131 -72.53 -18.99 -5.60
C THR A 131 -73.16 -17.90 -4.69
N TRP A 132 -74.46 -17.69 -4.95
CA TRP A 132 -75.50 -16.91 -4.25
C TRP A 132 -75.58 -15.41 -4.56
#